data_AF-A0A5B9EKI7-F1
#
_entry.id   AF-A0A5B9EKI7-F1
#
_cell.length_a   1.000
_cell.length_b   1.000
_cell.length_c   1.000
_cell.angle_alpha   90.00
_cell.angle_beta   90.00
_cell.angle_gamma   90.00
#
_symmetry.space_group_name_H-M   'P 1'
#
loop_
_entity.id
_entity.type
_entity.pdbx_description
1 polymer ?
#
loop_
_entity_poly.entity_id
_entity_poly.type
_entity_poly.pdbx_seq_one_letter_code
_entity_poly.pdbx_strand_id
1 'polypeptide(L)'
;MSTVKSPVEKKRLSLLNDCRNMYWWNDKASRKLIPLGRQRGHQALRRAANRSLQNAGRFIDEDAAIAAEQEARDSIKARKRDLFRKMSDFPLGKVLNAQRTGDRTPLYRSWSKT
;
A
#
# COMPACT_ATOMS: atom_id res chain seq x y z
N MET A 1 -33.66 -4.03 -7.68
CA MET A 1 -34.16 -4.17 -6.29
C MET A 1 -33.09 -4.87 -5.46
N SER A 2 -32.84 -4.46 -4.21
CA SER A 2 -31.89 -5.16 -3.34
C SER A 2 -32.40 -6.57 -3.03
N THR A 3 -31.56 -7.59 -3.22
CA THR A 3 -31.90 -9.00 -2.94
C THR A 3 -32.21 -9.25 -1.47
N VAL A 4 -31.55 -8.49 -0.59
CA VAL A 4 -31.78 -8.49 0.85
C VAL A 4 -33.07 -7.72 1.15
N LYS A 5 -34.06 -8.40 1.73
CA LYS A 5 -35.38 -7.81 2.04
C LYS A 5 -35.51 -7.39 3.51
N SER A 6 -34.74 -7.98 4.42
CA SER A 6 -34.78 -7.64 5.85
C SER A 6 -34.03 -6.33 6.15
N PRO A 7 -34.65 -5.34 6.82
CA PRO A 7 -33.97 -4.12 7.24
C PRO A 7 -32.77 -4.38 8.17
N VAL A 8 -32.87 -5.40 9.04
CA VAL A 8 -31.80 -5.79 9.97
C VAL A 8 -30.59 -6.30 9.19
N GLU A 9 -30.84 -7.15 8.20
CA GLU A 9 -29.79 -7.72 7.36
C GLU A 9 -29.14 -6.65 6.47
N LYS A 10 -29.94 -5.71 5.92
CA LYS A 10 -29.40 -4.54 5.22
C LYS A 10 -28.47 -3.71 6.11
N LYS A 11 -28.86 -3.46 7.36
CA LYS A 11 -28.03 -2.71 8.32
C LYS A 11 -26.74 -3.47 8.62
N ARG A 12 -26.81 -4.78 8.85
CA ARG A 12 -25.62 -5.62 9.08
C ARG A 12 -24.66 -5.57 7.90
N LEU A 13 -25.16 -5.73 6.68
CA LEU A 13 -24.33 -5.68 5.48
C LEU A 13 -23.74 -4.29 5.22
N SER A 14 -24.51 -3.23 5.47
CA SER A 14 -24.00 -1.86 5.39
C SER A 14 -22.84 -1.64 6.38
N LEU A 15 -22.97 -2.09 7.63
CA LEU A 15 -21.90 -1.95 8.62
C LEU A 15 -20.62 -2.72 8.28
N LEU A 16 -20.74 -3.82 7.53
CA LEU A 16 -19.61 -4.67 7.12
C LEU A 16 -18.97 -4.21 5.80
N ASN A 17 -19.78 -3.78 4.83
CA ASN A 17 -19.34 -3.58 3.45
C ASN A 17 -19.21 -2.10 3.05
N ASP A 18 -19.90 -1.16 3.72
CA ASP A 18 -19.67 0.27 3.49
C ASP A 18 -18.33 0.64 4.13
N CYS A 19 -17.33 0.92 3.30
CA CYS A 19 -15.98 1.25 3.76
C CYS A 19 -15.77 2.77 3.75
N ARG A 20 -15.24 3.32 4.84
CA ARG A 20 -14.94 4.74 5.03
C ARG A 20 -13.46 4.97 5.33
N ASN A 21 -12.96 6.09 4.82
CA ASN A 21 -11.63 6.58 5.11
C ASN A 21 -11.55 7.05 6.58
N MET A 22 -10.71 6.40 7.39
CA MET A 22 -10.39 6.80 8.77
C MET A 22 -8.96 7.31 8.93
N TYR A 23 -8.28 7.66 7.84
CA TYR A 23 -6.90 8.13 7.90
C TYR A 23 -6.77 9.58 8.39
N TRP A 24 -7.87 10.19 8.87
CA TRP A 24 -7.95 11.56 9.38
C TRP A 24 -7.39 12.62 8.43
N TRP A 25 -7.22 12.25 7.16
CA TRP A 25 -6.79 13.12 6.08
C TRP A 25 -7.99 13.66 5.33
N ASN A 26 -7.84 14.85 4.74
CA ASN A 26 -8.88 15.39 3.88
C ASN A 26 -9.08 14.51 2.63
N ASP A 27 -10.28 14.55 2.04
CA ASP A 27 -10.64 13.78 0.83
C ASP A 27 -9.78 14.11 -0.40
N LYS A 28 -9.04 15.22 -0.38
CA LYS A 28 -8.14 15.64 -1.46
C LYS A 28 -6.73 15.07 -1.29
N ALA A 29 -6.34 14.64 -0.09
CA ALA A 29 -5.00 14.16 0.21
C ALA A 29 -4.75 12.84 -0.53
N SER A 30 -5.73 11.93 -0.55
CA SER A 30 -5.64 10.67 -1.31
C SER A 30 -5.36 10.91 -2.79
N ARG A 31 -5.99 11.93 -3.40
CA ARG A 31 -5.81 12.31 -4.81
C ARG A 31 -4.37 12.71 -5.14
N LYS A 32 -3.63 13.28 -4.17
CA LYS A 32 -2.24 13.72 -4.35
C LYS A 32 -1.22 12.69 -3.86
N LEU A 33 -1.46 12.08 -2.70
CA LEU A 33 -0.52 11.19 -2.03
C LEU A 33 -0.44 9.81 -2.68
N ILE A 34 -1.55 9.28 -3.22
CA ILE A 34 -1.53 7.98 -3.92
C ILE A 34 -0.65 8.04 -5.18
N PRO A 35 -0.84 9.01 -6.11
CA PRO A 35 0.07 9.15 -7.25
C PRO A 35 1.52 9.39 -6.82
N LEU A 36 1.76 10.25 -5.82
CA LEU A 36 3.09 10.54 -5.32
C LEU A 36 3.79 9.29 -4.75
N GLY A 37 3.09 8.49 -3.95
CA GLY A 37 3.61 7.24 -3.40
C GLY A 37 3.98 6.24 -4.49
N ARG A 38 3.11 6.08 -5.51
CA ARG A 38 3.39 5.25 -6.69
C ARG A 38 4.61 5.75 -7.47
N GLN A 39 4.68 7.06 -7.72
CA GLN A 39 5.79 7.69 -8.43
C GLN A 39 7.11 7.45 -7.69
N ARG A 40 7.15 7.70 -6.37
CA ARG A 40 8.32 7.45 -5.52
C ARG A 40 8.73 5.98 -5.56
N GLY A 41 7.76 5.07 -5.52
CA GLY A 41 8.03 3.64 -5.63
C GLY A 41 8.66 3.25 -6.96
N HIS A 42 8.11 3.72 -8.09
CA HIS A 42 8.70 3.48 -9.41
C HIS A 42 10.12 4.07 -9.53
N GLN A 43 10.35 5.28 -8.99
CA GLN A 43 11.68 5.88 -8.96
C GLN A 43 12.66 5.05 -8.14
N ALA A 44 12.24 4.53 -6.97
CA ALA A 44 13.08 3.67 -6.14
C ALA A 44 13.48 2.38 -6.86
N LEU A 45 12.54 1.73 -7.57
CA LEU A 45 12.84 0.56 -8.38
C LEU A 45 13.83 0.85 -9.50
N ARG A 46 13.64 1.95 -10.24
CA ARG A 46 14.58 2.37 -11.29
C ARG A 46 15.97 2.66 -10.73
N ARG A 47 16.07 3.34 -9.59
CA ARG A 47 17.36 3.60 -8.94
C ARG A 47 18.06 2.32 -8.51
N ALA A 48 17.33 1.33 -7.98
CA ALA A 48 17.90 0.04 -7.59
C ALA A 48 18.46 -0.73 -8.80
N ALA A 49 17.68 -0.80 -9.88
CA ALA A 49 18.12 -1.41 -11.14
C ALA A 49 19.36 -0.70 -11.70
N ASN A 50 19.32 0.62 -11.82
CA ASN A 50 20.40 1.41 -12.40
C ASN A 50 21.69 1.35 -11.57
N ARG A 51 21.60 1.26 -10.24
CA ARG A 51 22.79 1.13 -9.38
C ARG A 51 23.55 -0.16 -9.69
N SER A 52 22.83 -1.27 -9.81
CA SER A 52 23.41 -2.58 -10.15
C SER A 52 24.09 -2.53 -11.53
N LEU A 53 23.45 -1.88 -12.50
CA LEU A 53 24.00 -1.67 -13.85
C LEU A 53 25.16 -0.64 -13.91
N GLN A 54 25.25 0.29 -12.97
CA GLN A 54 26.37 1.24 -12.89
C GLN A 54 27.60 0.60 -12.25
N ASN A 55 27.41 -0.19 -11.18
CA ASN A 55 28.48 -0.97 -10.55
C ASN A 55 29.12 -1.95 -11.52
N ALA A 56 28.28 -2.44 -12.44
CA ALA A 56 28.63 -3.31 -13.54
C ALA A 56 29.56 -2.70 -14.61
N GLY A 57 29.57 -1.38 -14.78
CA GLY A 57 30.36 -0.74 -15.84
C GLY A 57 30.01 -1.24 -17.26
N ARG A 58 30.98 -1.14 -18.20
CA ARG A 58 30.92 -1.82 -19.50
C ARG A 58 31.60 -3.18 -19.35
N PHE A 59 30.85 -4.21 -19.00
CA PHE A 59 31.41 -5.55 -18.85
C PHE A 59 32.06 -6.04 -20.15
N ILE A 60 33.26 -6.59 -20.00
CA ILE A 60 33.97 -7.35 -21.04
C ILE A 60 33.83 -8.87 -20.74
N ASP A 61 33.38 -9.22 -19.52
CA ASP A 61 33.29 -10.57 -18.97
C ASP A 61 31.82 -10.96 -18.69
N GLU A 62 31.47 -12.20 -19.06
CA GLU A 62 30.11 -12.75 -19.02
C GLU A 62 29.67 -13.06 -17.58
N ASP A 63 30.56 -13.61 -16.76
CA ASP A 63 30.24 -13.95 -15.36
C ASP A 63 29.89 -12.70 -14.55
N ALA A 64 30.60 -11.61 -14.81
CA ALA A 64 30.35 -10.32 -14.19
C ALA A 64 28.98 -9.74 -14.61
N ALA A 65 28.56 -9.95 -15.87
CA ALA A 65 27.25 -9.56 -16.36
C ALA A 65 26.11 -10.36 -15.69
N ILE A 66 26.29 -11.69 -15.51
CA ILE A 66 25.32 -12.55 -14.83
C ILE A 66 25.15 -12.13 -13.37
N ALA A 67 26.25 -11.86 -12.67
CA ALA A 67 26.23 -11.44 -11.27
C ALA A 67 25.47 -10.10 -11.08
N ALA A 68 25.69 -9.12 -11.95
CA ALA A 68 24.98 -7.84 -11.89
C ALA A 68 23.49 -7.96 -12.21
N GLU A 69 23.11 -8.88 -13.12
CA GLU A 69 21.69 -9.16 -13.36
C GLU A 69 21.02 -9.73 -12.10
N GLN A 70 21.68 -10.68 -11.43
CA GLN A 70 21.17 -11.28 -10.20
C GLN A 70 21.02 -10.22 -9.08
N GLU A 71 22.03 -9.37 -8.89
CA GLU A 71 21.98 -8.26 -7.92
C GLU A 71 20.83 -7.27 -8.24
N ALA A 72 20.62 -6.95 -9.51
CA ALA A 72 19.51 -6.09 -9.94
C ALA A 72 18.15 -6.73 -9.60
N ARG A 73 17.98 -8.02 -9.85
CA ARG A 73 16.74 -8.75 -9.54
C ARG A 73 16.47 -8.79 -8.05
N ASP A 74 17.49 -9.08 -7.25
CA ASP A 74 17.37 -9.19 -5.79
C ASP A 74 17.10 -7.84 -5.14
N SER A 75 17.79 -6.78 -5.57
CA SER A 75 17.58 -5.43 -5.07
C SER A 75 16.18 -4.90 -5.40
N ILE A 76 15.66 -5.17 -6.60
CA ILE A 76 14.27 -4.87 -6.99
C ILE A 76 13.29 -5.66 -6.10
N LYS A 77 13.52 -6.96 -5.90
CA LYS A 77 12.66 -7.83 -5.09
C LYS A 77 12.61 -7.38 -3.63
N ALA A 78 13.76 -7.00 -3.05
CA ALA A 78 13.84 -6.41 -1.72
C ALA A 78 13.01 -5.13 -1.64
N ARG A 79 13.24 -4.18 -2.56
CA ARG A 79 12.54 -2.88 -2.56
C ARG A 79 11.04 -3.00 -2.77
N LYS A 80 10.56 -3.94 -3.59
CA LYS A 80 9.12 -4.17 -3.83
C LYS A 80 8.34 -4.46 -2.54
N ARG A 81 8.98 -5.03 -1.51
CA ARG A 81 8.33 -5.33 -0.24
C ARG A 81 7.89 -4.07 0.50
N ASP A 82 8.71 -3.02 0.43
CA ASP A 82 8.53 -1.76 1.17
C ASP A 82 7.82 -0.66 0.35
N LEU A 83 7.41 -0.96 -0.89
CA LEU A 83 6.76 0.02 -1.73
C LEU A 83 5.38 0.41 -1.21
N PHE A 84 4.95 1.61 -1.62
CA PHE A 84 3.60 2.10 -1.39
C PHE A 84 2.56 1.04 -1.77
N ARG A 85 1.74 0.65 -0.79
CA ARG A 85 0.55 -0.19 -0.97
C ARG A 85 -0.67 0.60 -0.59
N LYS A 86 -1.69 0.58 -1.46
CA LYS A 86 -3.00 1.13 -1.09
C LYS A 86 -3.59 0.21 -0.03
N MET A 87 -3.83 0.74 1.15
CA MET A 87 -4.57 0.03 2.19
C MET A 87 -6.07 0.12 1.90
N SER A 88 -6.81 -0.92 2.32
CA SER A 88 -8.27 -0.88 2.30
C SER A 88 -8.79 0.17 3.29
N ASP A 89 -9.95 0.73 2.99
CA ASP A 89 -10.70 1.57 3.92
C ASP A 89 -11.33 0.72 5.04
N PHE A 90 -11.81 1.36 6.10
CA PHE A 90 -12.35 0.67 7.28
C PHE A 90 -13.87 0.46 7.15
N PRO A 91 -14.41 -0.70 7.58
CA PRO A 91 -15.84 -0.93 7.56
C PRO A 91 -16.57 0.07 8.48
N LEU A 92 -17.75 0.52 8.06
CA LEU A 92 -18.55 1.56 8.71
C LEU A 92 -18.82 1.24 10.19
N GLY A 93 -19.05 -0.04 10.53
CA GLY A 93 -19.22 -0.45 11.92
C GLY A 93 -18.01 -0.14 12.81
N LYS A 94 -16.78 -0.29 12.31
CA LYS A 94 -15.56 0.09 13.05
C LYS A 94 -15.47 1.61 13.23
N VAL A 95 -15.84 2.36 12.19
CA VAL A 95 -15.82 3.83 12.22
C VAL A 95 -16.80 4.36 13.28
N LEU A 96 -18.03 3.86 13.28
CA LEU A 96 -19.05 4.27 14.24
C LEU A 96 -18.67 3.87 15.68
N ASN A 97 -18.07 2.69 15.87
CA ASN A 97 -17.59 2.26 17.18
C ASN A 97 -16.46 3.17 17.70
N ALA A 98 -15.51 3.55 16.85
CA ALA A 98 -14.44 4.49 17.20
C ALA A 98 -15.01 5.87 17.58
N GLN A 99 -15.99 6.37 16.81
CA GLN A 99 -16.68 7.62 17.14
C GLN A 99 -17.42 7.55 18.48
N ARG A 100 -18.12 6.45 18.75
CA ARG A 100 -18.86 6.24 20.01
C ARG A 100 -17.95 6.16 21.23
N THR A 101 -16.79 5.53 21.08
CA THR A 101 -15.80 5.37 22.16
C THR A 101 -14.90 6.60 22.32
N GLY A 102 -14.95 7.55 21.38
CA GLY A 102 -14.04 8.69 21.34
C GLY A 102 -12.61 8.29 20.94
N ASP A 103 -12.41 7.06 20.50
CA ASP A 103 -11.11 6.55 20.11
C ASP A 103 -10.67 7.19 18.79
N ARG A 104 -9.69 8.09 18.88
CA ARG A 104 -9.05 8.73 17.72
C ARG A 104 -7.79 8.02 17.26
N THR A 105 -7.48 6.86 17.85
CA THR A 105 -6.26 6.13 17.51
C THR A 105 -6.32 5.76 16.02
N PRO A 106 -5.32 6.17 15.22
CA PRO A 106 -5.26 5.74 13.85
C PRO A 106 -5.15 4.22 13.82
N LEU A 107 -6.17 3.57 13.24
CA LEU A 107 -6.29 2.11 13.20
C LEU A 107 -5.15 1.41 12.40
N TYR A 108 -4.17 2.17 11.88
CA TYR A 108 -2.98 1.63 11.22
C TYR A 108 -1.89 1.14 12.18
N ARG A 109 -1.94 1.48 13.48
CA ARG A 109 -0.81 1.22 14.41
C ARG A 109 -0.68 -0.24 14.89
N SER A 110 -1.59 -1.13 14.50
CA SER A 110 -1.57 -2.54 14.90
C SER A 110 -1.08 -3.53 13.83
N TRP A 111 -0.70 -3.06 12.63
CA TRP A 111 -0.27 -3.92 11.51
C TRP A 111 1.22 -3.81 11.16
N SER A 112 2.04 -3.19 12.01
CA SER A 112 3.48 -2.99 11.77
C SER A 112 4.41 -3.93 12.54
N LYS A 113 3.90 -5.05 13.08
CA LYS A 113 4.73 -6.08 13.72
C LYS A 113 4.23 -7.49 13.39
N THR A 114 4.56 -7.97 12.20
CA THR A 114 4.77 -9.39 11.90
C THR A 114 5.70 -9.54 10.73
#